data_AF-A0A1V6GNJ6-F1
#
_entry.id   AF-A0A1V6GNJ6-F1
#
_cell.length_a   1.000
_cell.length_b   1.000
_cell.length_c   1.000
_cell.angle_alpha   90.00
_cell.angle_beta   90.00
_cell.angle_gamma   90.00
#
_symmetry.space_group_name_H-M   'P 1'
#
loop_
_entity.id
_entity.type
_entity.pdbx_description
1 polymer ?
#
loop_
_entity_poly.entity_id
_entity_poly.type
_entity_poly.pdbx_seq_one_letter_code
_entity_poly.pdbx_strand_id
1 'polypeptide(L)'
;MKHRDVLAEADRDLRQEMQKLQRELGDLDARLLRQVTGDIREVLTKYAQEAKVSIILDGTTIAYFDPKLEVTDEVLKRMGVDPKLRKEAQEKADKEKAEKAAAEKK
;
A
#
# COMPACT_ATOMS: atom_id res chain seq x y z
N MET A 1 40.00 -18.73 -25.96
CA MET A 1 38.63 -19.24 -25.74
C MET A 1 38.12 -19.03 -24.31
N LYS A 2 38.96 -19.23 -23.27
CA LYS A 2 38.58 -19.10 -21.85
C LYS A 2 37.81 -17.82 -21.42
N HIS A 3 38.09 -16.66 -21.99
CA HIS A 3 37.41 -15.41 -21.59
C HIS A 3 35.93 -15.35 -22.00
N ARG A 4 35.52 -15.99 -23.10
CA ARG A 4 34.09 -16.00 -23.50
C ARG A 4 33.27 -16.90 -22.58
N ASP A 5 33.86 -18.00 -22.12
CA ASP A 5 33.21 -18.93 -21.20
C ASP A 5 33.05 -18.32 -19.80
N VAL A 6 34.09 -17.63 -19.30
CA VAL A 6 34.03 -16.88 -18.02
C VAL A 6 33.00 -15.75 -18.07
N LEU A 7 32.89 -15.02 -19.19
CA LEU A 7 31.88 -13.97 -19.33
C LEU A 7 30.46 -14.55 -19.44
N ALA A 8 30.29 -15.70 -20.09
CA ALA A 8 29.00 -16.38 -20.19
C ALA A 8 28.56 -16.98 -18.83
N GLU A 9 29.50 -17.46 -18.03
CA GLU A 9 29.27 -17.94 -16.66
C GLU A 9 28.86 -16.76 -15.76
N ALA A 10 29.61 -15.65 -15.81
CA ALA A 10 29.26 -14.43 -15.08
C ALA A 10 27.88 -13.86 -15.45
N ASP A 11 27.48 -13.88 -16.73
CA ASP A 11 26.13 -13.44 -17.14
C ASP A 11 25.03 -14.38 -16.63
N ARG A 12 25.29 -15.68 -16.59
CA ARG A 12 24.33 -16.66 -16.03
C ARG A 12 24.18 -16.47 -14.53
N ASP A 13 25.28 -16.33 -13.81
CA ASP A 13 25.29 -16.12 -12.37
C ASP A 13 24.57 -14.81 -12.01
N LEU A 14 24.86 -13.73 -12.75
CA LEU A 14 24.17 -12.46 -12.57
C LEU A 14 22.66 -12.59 -12.78
N ARG A 15 22.21 -13.29 -13.82
CA ARG A 15 20.77 -13.50 -14.07
C ARG A 15 20.12 -14.34 -12.96
N GLN A 16 20.81 -15.37 -12.47
CA GLN A 16 20.30 -16.20 -11.37
C GLN A 16 20.20 -15.40 -10.07
N GLU A 17 21.19 -14.57 -9.78
CA GLU A 17 21.18 -13.68 -8.62
C GLU A 17 20.06 -12.65 -8.72
N MET A 18 19.87 -12.02 -9.90
CA MET A 18 18.75 -11.11 -10.12
C MET A 18 17.39 -11.79 -9.91
N GLN A 19 17.20 -13.01 -10.42
CA GLN A 19 15.96 -13.76 -10.20
C GLN A 19 15.76 -14.13 -8.73
N LYS A 20 16.82 -14.47 -8.01
CA LYS A 20 16.78 -14.75 -6.58
C LYS A 20 16.37 -13.50 -5.79
N LEU A 21 17.03 -12.37 -6.04
CA LEU A 21 16.73 -11.10 -5.38
C LEU A 21 15.29 -10.64 -5.65
N GLN A 22 14.79 -10.80 -6.88
CA GLN A 22 13.39 -10.50 -7.20
C GLN A 22 12.39 -11.34 -6.40
N ARG A 23 12.68 -12.65 -6.21
CA ARG A 23 11.84 -13.52 -5.38
C ARG A 23 11.89 -13.13 -3.91
N GLU A 24 13.09 -12.90 -3.38
CA GLU A 24 13.27 -12.48 -1.98
C GLU A 24 12.58 -11.15 -1.69
N LEU A 25 12.64 -10.21 -2.64
CA LEU A 25 11.94 -8.93 -2.54
C LEU A 25 10.42 -9.12 -2.53
N GLY A 26 9.88 -9.96 -3.43
CA GLY A 26 8.46 -10.28 -3.46
C GLY A 26 7.96 -10.96 -2.18
N ASP A 27 8.75 -11.87 -1.62
CA ASP A 27 8.42 -12.55 -0.35
C ASP A 27 8.47 -11.59 0.84
N LEU A 28 9.47 -10.70 0.86
CA LEU A 28 9.60 -9.66 1.87
C LEU A 28 8.38 -8.72 1.83
N ASP A 29 8.00 -8.23 0.65
CA ASP A 29 6.86 -7.34 0.44
C ASP A 29 5.57 -8.00 0.92
N ALA A 30 5.33 -9.26 0.53
CA ALA A 30 4.15 -9.99 0.97
C ALA A 30 4.11 -10.18 2.49
N ARG A 31 5.27 -10.45 3.12
CA ARG A 31 5.36 -10.61 4.57
C ARG A 31 5.08 -9.29 5.30
N LEU A 32 5.68 -8.19 4.85
CA LEU A 32 5.48 -6.86 5.43
C LEU A 32 4.02 -6.42 5.28
N LEU A 33 3.41 -6.62 4.10
CA LEU A 33 2.00 -6.32 3.88
C LEU A 33 1.08 -7.09 4.82
N ARG A 34 1.33 -8.39 5.04
CA ARG A 34 0.56 -9.20 5.98
C ARG A 34 0.69 -8.69 7.41
N GLN A 35 1.90 -8.36 7.84
CA GLN A 35 2.16 -7.84 9.17
C GLN A 35 1.41 -6.52 9.40
N VAL A 36 1.59 -5.55 8.51
CA VAL A 36 0.93 -4.23 8.60
C VAL A 36 -0.59 -4.38 8.55
N THR A 37 -1.12 -5.27 7.71
CA THR A 37 -2.56 -5.55 7.67
C THR A 37 -3.07 -6.14 8.98
N GLY A 38 -2.28 -7.00 9.63
CA GLY A 38 -2.58 -7.54 10.96
C GLY A 38 -2.66 -6.44 12.01
N ASP A 39 -1.66 -5.57 12.05
CA ASP A 39 -1.57 -4.45 12.99
C ASP A 39 -2.76 -3.48 12.81
N ILE A 40 -3.12 -3.14 11.56
CA ILE A 40 -4.30 -2.32 11.25
C ILE A 40 -5.58 -2.98 11.77
N ARG A 41 -5.76 -4.29 11.54
CA ARG A 41 -6.95 -5.02 12.00
C ARG A 41 -7.06 -5.04 13.51
N GLU A 42 -5.95 -5.15 14.24
CA GLU A 42 -5.95 -5.10 15.69
C GLU A 42 -6.43 -3.73 16.19
N VAL A 43 -5.92 -2.64 15.60
CA VAL A 43 -6.34 -1.28 15.94
C VAL A 43 -7.82 -1.05 15.61
N LEU A 44 -8.27 -1.50 14.44
CA LEU A 44 -9.70 -1.42 14.05
C LEU A 44 -10.60 -2.19 15.01
N THR A 45 -10.15 -3.36 15.49
CA THR A 45 -10.92 -4.17 16.44
C THR A 45 -11.06 -3.46 17.79
N LYS A 46 -9.96 -2.88 18.31
CA LYS A 46 -9.98 -2.08 19.54
C LYS A 46 -10.88 -0.86 19.39
N TYR A 47 -10.74 -0.14 18.27
CA TYR A 47 -11.60 0.98 17.93
C TYR A 47 -13.08 0.58 17.91
N ALA A 48 -13.42 -0.55 17.25
CA ALA A 48 -14.79 -1.00 17.14
C ALA A 48 -15.44 -1.29 18.50
N GLN A 49 -14.67 -1.92 19.40
CA GLN A 49 -15.11 -2.23 20.77
C GLN A 49 -15.35 -0.96 21.59
N GLU A 50 -14.45 0.02 21.53
CA GLU A 50 -14.58 1.29 22.26
C GLU A 50 -15.71 2.16 21.73
N ALA A 51 -15.81 2.29 20.40
CA ALA A 51 -16.84 3.07 19.73
C ALA A 51 -18.21 2.34 19.70
N LYS A 52 -18.26 1.08 20.16
CA LYS A 52 -19.45 0.22 20.17
C LYS A 52 -20.10 0.08 18.79
N VAL A 53 -19.27 0.02 17.75
CA VAL A 53 -19.73 -0.22 16.38
C VAL A 53 -19.69 -1.71 16.07
N SER A 54 -20.72 -2.22 15.42
CA SER A 54 -20.83 -3.64 15.10
C SER A 54 -20.04 -4.03 13.85
N ILE A 55 -19.88 -3.09 12.90
CA ILE A 55 -19.26 -3.34 11.60
C ILE A 55 -18.46 -2.09 11.19
N ILE A 56 -17.28 -2.32 10.64
CA ILE A 56 -16.49 -1.33 9.91
C ILE A 56 -16.41 -1.80 8.46
N LEU A 57 -16.72 -0.90 7.52
CA LEU A 57 -16.72 -1.20 6.10
C LEU A 57 -15.57 -0.49 5.40
N ASP A 58 -15.03 -1.12 4.36
CA ASP A 58 -14.01 -0.52 3.50
C ASP A 58 -14.65 0.52 2.58
N GLY A 59 -14.22 1.77 2.68
CA GLY A 59 -14.73 2.87 1.87
C GLY A 59 -14.58 2.67 0.36
N THR A 60 -13.63 1.84 -0.11
CA THR A 60 -13.49 1.52 -1.54
C THR A 60 -14.63 0.65 -2.07
N THR A 61 -15.34 -0.05 -1.19
CA THR A 61 -16.47 -0.92 -1.53
C THR A 61 -17.81 -0.21 -1.46
N ILE A 62 -17.83 1.02 -0.93
CA ILE A 62 -19.06 1.77 -0.67
C ILE A 62 -19.22 2.87 -1.72
N ALA A 63 -20.34 2.85 -2.45
CA ALA A 63 -20.63 3.87 -3.46
C ALA A 63 -20.96 5.24 -2.84
N TYR A 64 -21.61 5.26 -1.67
CA TYR A 64 -21.96 6.47 -0.95
C TYR A 64 -22.09 6.21 0.55
N PHE A 65 -21.57 7.13 1.36
CA PHE A 65 -21.73 7.17 2.80
C PHE A 65 -21.67 8.61 3.31
N ASP A 66 -22.18 8.86 4.51
CA ASP A 66 -22.02 10.16 5.17
C ASP A 66 -20.54 10.34 5.60
N PRO A 67 -19.82 11.39 5.14
CA PRO A 67 -18.43 11.64 5.55
C PRO A 67 -18.21 11.70 7.07
N LYS A 68 -19.25 12.01 7.86
CA LYS A 68 -19.16 12.02 9.32
C LYS A 68 -18.98 10.63 9.94
N LEU A 69 -19.33 9.57 9.20
CA LEU A 69 -19.12 8.18 9.61
C LEU A 69 -17.74 7.64 9.25
N GLU A 70 -16.88 8.48 8.66
CA GLU A 70 -15.51 8.11 8.32
C GLU A 70 -14.62 8.05 9.58
N VAL A 71 -14.07 6.87 9.84
CA VAL A 71 -13.26 6.62 11.04
C VAL A 71 -11.75 6.62 10.77
N THR A 72 -11.35 6.71 9.49
CA THR A 72 -9.97 6.55 9.05
C THR A 72 -9.02 7.53 9.73
N ASP A 73 -9.39 8.80 9.86
CA ASP A 73 -8.54 9.81 10.49
C ASP A 73 -8.32 9.53 11.99
N GLU A 74 -9.31 8.96 12.68
CA GLU A 74 -9.18 8.59 14.08
C GLU A 74 -8.31 7.35 14.26
N VAL A 75 -8.48 6.35 13.39
CA VAL A 75 -7.67 5.13 13.37
C VAL A 75 -6.20 5.45 13.06
N LEU A 76 -5.92 6.34 12.10
CA LEU A 76 -4.55 6.78 11.79
C LEU A 76 -3.86 7.43 12.99
N LYS A 77 -4.57 8.29 13.74
CA LYS A 77 -4.02 8.89 14.97
C LYS A 77 -3.67 7.83 16.01
N ARG A 78 -4.49 6.80 16.18
CA ARG A 78 -4.23 5.68 17.10
C ARG A 78 -3.01 4.86 16.69
N MET A 79 -2.70 4.82 15.39
CA MET A 79 -1.47 4.23 14.86
C MET A 79 -0.26 5.15 14.95
N GLY A 80 -0.40 6.39 15.45
CA GLY A 80 0.66 7.39 15.49
C GLY A 80 0.95 8.03 14.13
N VAL A 81 0.05 7.90 13.15
CA VAL A 81 0.17 8.48 11.81
C VAL A 81 -0.62 9.79 11.76
N ASP A 82 0.02 10.86 11.31
CA ASP A 82 -0.62 12.16 11.13
C ASP A 82 -1.63 12.14 9.97
N PRO A 83 -2.93 12.41 10.21
CA PRO A 83 -3.95 12.40 9.14
C PRO A 83 -3.74 13.46 8.06
N LYS A 84 -2.90 14.47 8.32
CA LYS A 84 -2.54 15.50 7.33
C LYS A 84 -1.82 14.90 6.12
N LEU A 85 -0.99 13.89 6.34
CA LEU A 85 -0.27 13.18 5.27
C LEU A 85 -1.24 12.55 4.28
N ARG A 86 -2.36 12.01 4.78
CA ARG A 86 -3.42 11.47 3.94
C ARG A 86 -4.08 12.55 3.10
N LYS A 87 -4.44 13.69 3.69
CA LYS A 87 -5.09 14.80 2.97
C LYS A 87 -4.19 15.37 1.88
N GLU A 88 -2.90 15.53 2.16
CA GLU A 88 -1.91 15.95 1.16
C GLU A 88 -1.75 14.92 0.03
N ALA A 89 -1.77 13.63 0.35
CA ALA A 89 -1.75 12.56 -0.66
C ALA A 89 -3.03 12.52 -1.50
N GLN A 90 -4.19 12.76 -0.89
CA GLN A 90 -5.49 12.81 -1.54
C GLN A 90 -5.55 14.01 -2.51
N GLU A 91 -5.12 15.19 -2.07
CA GLU A 91 -5.06 16.39 -2.92
C GLU A 91 -4.11 16.22 -4.11
N LYS A 92 -2.97 15.54 -3.92
CA LYS A 92 -2.06 15.20 -5.04
C LYS A 92 -2.71 14.21 -6.00
N ALA A 93 -3.34 13.15 -5.50
CA ALA A 93 -4.01 12.16 -6.33
C ALA A 93 -5.20 12.75 -7.10
N ASP A 94 -5.96 13.67 -6.50
CA ASP A 94 -7.09 14.34 -7.14
C ASP A 94 -6.63 15.33 -8.21
N LYS A 95 -5.52 16.04 -7.99
CA LYS A 95 -4.86 16.88 -9.03
C LYS A 95 -4.36 16.03 -10.20
N GLU A 96 -3.69 14.91 -9.94
CA GLU A 96 -3.22 14.01 -10.99
C GLU A 96 -4.38 13.36 -11.77
N LYS A 97 -5.48 13.00 -11.11
CA LYS A 97 -6.70 12.49 -11.78
C LYS A 97 -7.37 13.58 -12.62
N ALA A 98 -7.42 14.81 -12.14
CA ALA A 98 -7.97 15.94 -12.89
C ALA A 98 -7.12 16.28 -14.14
N GLU A 99 -5.79 16.24 -14.01
CA GLU A 99 -4.86 16.45 -15.12
C GLU A 99 -4.95 15.33 -16.18
N LYS A 100 -5.05 14.07 -15.76
CA LYS A 100 -5.25 12.93 -16.67
C LYS A 100 -6.63 12.98 -17.37
N ALA A 101 -7.69 13.32 -16.64
CA ALA A 101 -9.03 13.48 -17.22
C ALA A 101 -9.13 14.69 -18.17
N ALA A 102 -8.31 15.72 -17.99
CA ALA A 102 -8.20 16.85 -18.91
C ALA A 102 -7.34 16.52 -20.15
N ALA A 103 -6.33 15.65 -20.02
CA ALA A 103 -5.50 15.18 -21.12
C ALA A 103 -6.23 14.18 -22.03
N GLU A 104 -7.12 13.33 -21.51
CA GLU A 104 -7.92 12.38 -22.29
C GLU A 104 -9.13 13.02 -23.02
N LYS A 105 -9.45 14.28 -22.74
CA LYS A 105 -10.54 15.05 -23.40
C LYS A 105 -10.06 15.98 -24.52
N LYS A 106 -8.77 15.96 -24.86
CA LYS A 106 -8.16 16.67 -26.00
C LYS A 106 -7.81 15.68 -27.10
#